data_AF-A0A920YRP4-F1
#
_entry.id   AF-A0A920YRP4-F1
#
_cell.length_a   1.000
_cell.length_b   1.000
_cell.length_c   1.000
_cell.angle_alpha   90.00
_cell.angle_beta   90.00
_cell.angle_gamma   90.00
#
_symmetry.space_group_name_H-M   'P 1'
#
loop_
_entity.id
_entity.type
_entity.pdbx_description
1 polymer ?
#
loop_
_entity_poly.entity_id
_entity_poly.type
_entity_poly.pdbx_seq_one_letter_code
_entity_poly.pdbx_strand_id
1 'polypeptide(L)' 'MEKKENKLKMEDKLKYEVARELGLLEKVMKYGWKSLTAKETGRIGGLVTKRKKAIQLQRDQQA' A
#
# COMPACT_ATOMS: atom_id res chain seq x y z
N MET A 1 -18.95 -5.12 12.83
CA MET A 1 -18.02 -3.97 12.63
C MET A 1 -16.56 -4.39 12.41
N GLU A 2 -16.21 -5.66 12.59
CA GLU A 2 -14.84 -6.19 12.56
C GLU A 2 -14.14 -6.21 11.18
N LYS A 3 -14.89 -6.26 10.08
CA LYS A 3 -14.31 -6.37 8.71
C LYS A 3 -13.54 -5.13 8.24
N LYS A 4 -13.75 -3.95 8.85
CA LYS A 4 -13.13 -2.69 8.41
C LYS A 4 -11.71 -2.51 8.94
N GLU A 5 -11.43 -3.02 10.13
CA GLU A 5 -10.15 -2.82 10.83
C GLU A 5 -8.99 -3.62 10.21
N ASN A 6 -9.27 -4.86 9.78
CA ASN A 6 -8.27 -5.68 9.09
C ASN A 6 -7.90 -5.14 7.69
N LYS A 7 -8.83 -4.42 7.04
CA LYS A 7 -8.58 -3.88 5.69
C LYS A 7 -7.59 -2.71 5.74
N LEU A 8 -7.69 -1.85 6.76
CA LEU A 8 -6.71 -0.77 6.97
C LEU A 8 -5.31 -1.33 7.23
N LYS A 9 -5.17 -2.32 8.12
CA LYS A 9 -3.86 -2.91 8.46
C LYS A 9 -3.14 -3.53 7.25
N MET A 10 -3.88 -4.20 6.36
CA MET A 10 -3.31 -4.78 5.13
C MET A 10 -2.85 -3.70 4.14
N GLU A 11 -3.64 -2.65 3.99
CA GLU A 11 -3.35 -1.59 3.03
C GLU A 11 -2.13 -0.76 3.45
N ASP A 12 -2.00 -0.47 4.74
CA ASP A 12 -0.80 0.17 5.29
C ASP A 12 0.44 -0.71 5.12
N LYS A 13 0.35 -2.01 5.45
CA LYS A 13 1.46 -2.95 5.22
C LYS A 13 1.93 -2.95 3.77
N LEU A 14 1.00 -3.02 2.82
CA LEU A 14 1.31 -2.99 1.38
C LEU A 14 2.00 -1.69 0.97
N LYS A 15 1.55 -0.54 1.48
CA LYS A 15 2.19 0.76 1.19
C LYS A 15 3.63 0.78 1.68
N TYR A 16 3.89 0.35 2.91
CA TYR A 16 5.25 0.29 3.46
C TYR A 16 6.14 -0.72 2.75
N GLU A 17 5.61 -1.87 2.35
CA GLU A 17 6.35 -2.88 1.60
C GLU A 17 6.77 -2.37 0.21
N VAL A 18 5.86 -1.70 -0.50
CA VAL A 18 6.18 -1.06 -1.79
C VAL A 18 7.16 0.10 -1.60
N ALA A 19 7.01 0.91 -0.56
CA ALA A 19 7.98 1.96 -0.23
C ALA A 19 9.37 1.36 0.06
N ARG A 20 9.43 0.18 0.70
CA ARG A 20 10.68 -0.55 0.94
C ARG A 20 11.30 -1.03 -0.36
N GLU A 21 10.51 -1.64 -1.25
CA GLU A 21 10.95 -2.12 -2.57
C GLU A 21 11.51 -0.98 -3.42
N LEU A 22 10.95 0.22 -3.30
CA LEU A 22 11.39 1.42 -4.02
C LEU A 22 12.54 2.18 -3.33
N GLY A 23 13.01 1.73 -2.16
CA GLY A 23 14.04 2.43 -1.38
C GLY A 23 13.56 3.75 -0.74
N LEU A 24 12.25 3.98 -0.70
CA LEU A 24 11.62 5.18 -0.16
C LEU A 24 11.17 5.02 1.30
N LEU A 25 11.24 3.80 1.84
CA LEU A 25 10.81 3.48 3.20
C LEU A 25 11.49 4.37 4.24
N GLU A 26 12.81 4.53 4.16
CA GLU A 26 13.56 5.35 5.11
C GLU A 26 13.11 6.82 5.07
N LYS A 27 12.86 7.34 3.86
CA LYS A 27 12.38 8.71 3.66
C LYS A 27 10.97 8.89 4.22
N VAL A 28 10.09 7.92 4.00
CA VAL A 28 8.73 7.91 4.56
C VAL A 28 8.76 7.80 6.08
N MET A 29 9.62 6.96 6.66
CA MET A 29 9.75 6.81 8.11
C MET A 29 10.31 8.07 8.77
N LYS A 30 11.28 8.72 8.13
CA LYS A 30 11.98 9.89 8.68
C LYS A 30 11.23 11.20 8.46
N TYR A 31 10.64 11.39 7.29
CA TYR A 31 10.02 12.67 6.88
C TYR A 31 8.50 12.57 6.62
N GLY A 32 7.94 11.36 6.65
CA GLY A 32 6.54 11.10 6.33
C GLY A 32 6.25 11.01 4.84
N TRP A 33 5.06 10.53 4.50
CA TRP A 33 4.55 10.43 3.13
C TRP A 33 4.52 11.77 2.39
N LYS A 34 4.42 12.89 3.10
CA LYS A 34 4.45 14.25 2.55
C LYS A 34 5.79 14.65 1.93
N SER A 35 6.87 13.94 2.26
CA SER A 35 8.22 14.20 1.73
C SER A 35 8.45 13.56 0.36
N LEU A 36 7.57 12.67 -0.05
CA LEU A 36 7.62 12.05 -1.37
C LEU A 36 7.03 12.97 -2.43
N THR A 37 7.63 12.95 -3.61
CA THR A 37 7.11 13.63 -4.79
C THR A 37 5.87 12.93 -5.32
N ALA A 38 5.05 13.64 -6.12
CA ALA A 38 3.89 13.06 -6.78
C ALA A 38 4.23 11.81 -7.62
N LYS A 39 5.43 11.76 -8.20
CA LYS A 39 5.91 10.61 -8.99
C LYS A 39 6.21 9.39 -8.11
N GLU A 40 6.84 9.59 -6.95
CA GLU A 40 7.14 8.55 -5.97
C GLU A 40 5.87 8.01 -5.33
N THR A 41 5.04 8.90 -4.77
CA THR A 41 3.75 8.55 -4.15
C THR A 41 2.80 7.91 -5.16
N GLY A 42 2.76 8.42 -6.40
CA GLY A 42 1.96 7.87 -7.49
C GLY A 42 2.37 6.44 -7.87
N ARG A 43 3.67 6.15 -7.90
CA ARG A 43 4.18 4.77 -8.12
C ARG A 43 3.76 3.84 -6.99
N ILE A 44 3.89 4.27 -5.73
CA ILE A 44 3.49 3.48 -4.56
C ILE A 44 1.98 3.20 -4.61
N GLY A 45 1.17 4.25 -4.78
CA GLY A 45 -0.29 4.13 -4.85
C GLY A 45 -0.77 3.25 -6.01
N GLY A 46 -0.13 3.33 -7.17
CA GLY A 46 -0.43 2.48 -8.32
C GLY A 46 -0.15 0.99 -8.05
N LEU A 47 1.01 0.67 -7.47
CA LEU A 47 1.40 -0.70 -7.12
C LEU A 47 0.50 -1.29 -6.03
N VAL A 48 0.19 -0.51 -4.99
CA VAL A 48 -0.73 -0.92 -3.92
C VAL A 48 -2.13 -1.19 -4.49
N THR A 49 -2.62 -0.32 -5.37
CA THR A 49 -3.93 -0.49 -6.03
C THR A 49 -3.97 -1.75 -6.89
N LYS A 50 -2.90 -2.03 -7.64
CA LYS A 50 -2.78 -3.24 -8.46
C LYS A 50 -2.80 -4.51 -7.60
N ARG A 51 -2.02 -4.55 -6.51
CA ARG A 51 -2.01 -5.67 -5.56
C ARG A 51 -3.36 -5.84 -4.85
N LYS A 52 -3.99 -4.74 -4.42
CA LYS A 52 -5.32 -4.76 -3.78
C LYS A 52 -6.40 -5.33 -4.71
N LYS A 53 -6.38 -4.95 -6.00
CA LYS A 53 -7.32 -5.49 -6.99
C LYS A 53 -7.12 -6.99 -7.20
N ALA A 54 -5.87 -7.47 -7.25
CA ALA A 54 -5.57 -8.89 -7.36
C ALA A 54 -6.07 -9.68 -6.14
N ILE A 55 -5.83 -9.19 -4.91
CA ILE A 55 -6.30 -9.84 -3.68
C ILE A 55 -7.83 -9.88 -3.62
N GLN A 56 -8.50 -8.80 -4.03
CA GLN A 56 -9.96 -8.75 -4.07
C GLN A 56 -10.52 -9.76 -5.09
N LEU A 57 -9.93 -9.86 -6.28
CA LEU A 57 -10.31 -10.85 -7.30
C LEU A 57 -10.12 -12.29 -6.79
N GLN A 58 -9.00 -12.58 -6.13
CA GLN A 58 -8.76 -13.90 -5.51
C GLN A 58 -9.78 -14.21 -4.42
N ARG A 59 -10.14 -13.21 -3.61
CA ARG A 59 -11.14 -13.37 -2.55
C ARG A 59 -12.54 -13.64 -3.10
N ASP A 60 -12.92 -13.00 -4.20
CA ASP A 60 -14.19 -13.24 -4.90
C ASP A 60 -14.23 -14.62 -5.57
N GLN A 61 -13.08 -15.15 -6.02
CA GLN A 61 -12.99 -16.52 -6.57
C GLN A 61 -13.03 -17.63 -5.51
N GLN A 62 -12.89 -17.28 -4.23
CA GLN A 62 -12.92 -18.21 -3.10
C GLN A 62 -14.22 -18.11 -2.28
N ALA A 63 -15.21 -17.38 -2.77
CA ALA A 63 -16.51 -17.16 -2.12
C ALA A 63 -17.62 -18.02 -2.73
#